data_AF-A0A832JA23-F1
#
_entry.id   AF-A0A832JA23-F1
#
_cell.length_a   1.000
_cell.length_b   1.000
_cell.length_c   1.000
_cell.angle_alpha   90.00
_cell.angle_beta   90.00
_cell.angle_gamma   90.00
#
_symmetry.space_group_name_H-M   'P 1'
#
loop_
_entity.id
_entity.type
_entity.pdbx_description
1 polymer ?
#
loop_
_entity_poly.entity_id
_entity_poly.type
_entity_poly.pdbx_seq_one_letter_code
_entity_poly.pdbx_strand_id
1 'polypeptide(L)'
;MIESAEWKALLKHKEEIEHTHMRDMFAEDSKRFDRYSIYFNNILFDYSKNRITDETLKLLFNLAHSRDVKGWSQKMFHGEKINFTEER
;
A
#
# COMPACT_ATOMS: atom_id res chain seq x y z
N MET A 1 -13.20 -6.16 9.00
CA MET A 1 -12.04 -5.85 8.14
C MET A 1 -11.68 -7.06 7.27
N ILE A 2 -11.32 -8.19 7.89
CA ILE A 2 -10.88 -9.41 7.17
C ILE A 2 -11.94 -10.06 6.26
N GLU A 3 -13.22 -9.74 6.45
CA GLU A 3 -14.29 -10.27 5.60
C GLU A 3 -14.62 -9.42 4.37
N SER A 4 -14.04 -8.20 4.30
CA SER A 4 -14.32 -7.24 3.21
C SER A 4 -13.88 -7.76 1.85
N ALA A 5 -14.55 -7.29 0.79
CA ALA A 5 -14.21 -7.65 -0.58
C ALA A 5 -12.78 -7.22 -0.94
N GLU A 6 -12.34 -6.04 -0.48
CA GLU A 6 -10.99 -5.53 -0.76
C GLU A 6 -9.92 -6.37 -0.06
N TRP A 7 -10.17 -6.82 1.17
CA TRP A 7 -9.25 -7.71 1.88
C TRP A 7 -9.14 -9.09 1.20
N LYS A 8 -10.27 -9.67 0.81
CA LYS A 8 -10.29 -10.95 0.08
C LYS A 8 -9.59 -10.85 -1.27
N ALA A 9 -9.75 -9.73 -1.98
CA ALA A 9 -9.04 -9.48 -3.24
C ALA A 9 -7.52 -9.43 -3.04
N LEU A 10 -7.04 -8.78 -1.97
CA LEU A 10 -5.61 -8.77 -1.61
C LEU A 10 -5.08 -10.16 -1.26
N LEU A 11 -5.84 -10.97 -0.51
CA LEU A 11 -5.44 -12.34 -0.19
C LEU A 11 -5.30 -13.20 -1.45
N LYS A 12 -6.28 -13.11 -2.35
CA LYS A 12 -6.23 -13.80 -3.64
C LYS A 12 -5.01 -13.36 -4.46
N HIS A 13 -4.78 -12.06 -4.59
CA HIS A 13 -3.62 -11.54 -5.32
C HIS A 13 -2.29 -11.96 -4.69
N LYS A 14 -2.23 -12.05 -3.35
CA LYS A 14 -1.06 -12.57 -2.64
C LYS A 14 -0.78 -14.02 -3.04
N GLU A 15 -1.80 -14.88 -3.12
CA GLU A 15 -1.64 -16.28 -3.55
C GLU A 15 -1.12 -16.36 -5.00
N GLU A 16 -1.57 -15.45 -5.87
CA GLU A 16 -1.13 -15.41 -7.27
C GLU A 16 0.35 -15.04 -7.43
N ILE A 17 0.90 -14.17 -6.55
CA ILE A 17 2.27 -13.64 -6.71
C ILE A 17 3.28 -14.16 -5.67
N GLU A 18 2.86 -14.95 -4.67
CA GLU A 18 3.72 -15.26 -3.52
C GLU A 18 5.02 -16.00 -3.86
N HIS A 19 4.98 -16.80 -4.93
CA HIS A 19 6.12 -17.58 -5.43
C HIS A 19 6.98 -16.80 -6.43
N THR A 20 6.57 -15.60 -6.84
CA THR A 20 7.37 -14.76 -7.72
C THR A 20 8.57 -14.19 -6.96
N HIS A 21 9.78 -14.42 -7.48
CA HIS A 21 10.98 -13.87 -6.86
C HIS A 21 11.23 -12.43 -7.30
N MET A 22 11.78 -11.64 -6.38
CA MET A 22 12.11 -10.24 -6.66
C MET A 22 13.11 -10.09 -7.80
N ARG A 23 14.06 -11.03 -7.95
CA ARG A 23 15.01 -11.03 -9.08
C ARG A 23 14.28 -11.11 -10.42
N ASP A 24 13.26 -11.96 -10.51
CA ASP A 24 12.45 -12.12 -11.72
C ASP A 24 11.65 -10.84 -11.99
N MET A 25 11.06 -10.25 -10.95
CA MET A 25 10.35 -8.96 -11.07
C MET A 25 11.23 -7.81 -11.60
N PHE A 26 12.53 -7.78 -11.24
CA PHE A 26 13.48 -6.81 -11.79
C PHE A 26 13.95 -7.18 -13.21
N ALA A 27 14.03 -8.46 -13.53
CA ALA A 27 14.35 -8.92 -14.88
C ALA A 27 13.22 -8.61 -15.87
N GLU A 28 11.97 -8.72 -15.43
CA GLU A 28 10.77 -8.45 -16.22
C GLU A 28 10.48 -6.95 -16.39
N ASP A 29 10.80 -6.13 -15.38
CA ASP A 29 10.66 -4.67 -15.44
C ASP A 29 12.00 -3.96 -15.18
N SER A 30 12.73 -3.69 -16.27
CA SER A 30 13.99 -2.93 -16.22
C SER A 30 13.86 -1.52 -15.63
N LYS A 31 12.64 -0.95 -15.58
CA LYS A 31 12.34 0.37 -15.02
C LYS A 31 11.72 0.30 -13.63
N ARG A 32 11.71 -0.89 -13.00
CA ARG A 32 11.05 -1.13 -11.70
C ARG A 32 11.52 -0.17 -10.60
N PHE A 33 12.82 0.13 -10.56
CA PHE A 33 13.37 1.08 -9.60
C PHE A 33 12.73 2.45 -9.75
N ASP A 34 12.73 3.02 -10.96
CA ASP A 34 12.13 4.33 -11.24
C ASP A 34 10.61 4.33 -11.02
N ARG A 35 9.93 3.24 -11.40
CA ARG A 35 8.49 3.08 -11.26
C ARG A 35 8.04 3.04 -9.79
N TYR A 36 8.82 2.38 -8.94
CA TYR A 36 8.51 2.19 -7.52
C TYR A 36 9.50 2.93 -6.62
N SER A 37 9.84 4.14 -7.02
CA SER A 37 10.56 5.10 -6.20
C SER A 37 9.87 6.44 -6.27
N ILE A 38 9.86 7.17 -5.15
CA ILE A 38 9.39 8.55 -5.09
C ILE A 38 10.52 9.41 -4.55
N TYR A 39 10.80 10.51 -5.25
CA TYR A 39 11.61 11.59 -4.71
C TYR A 39 10.70 12.62 -4.06
N PHE A 40 10.95 12.91 -2.78
CA PHE A 40 10.25 13.94 -2.03
C PHE A 40 11.26 14.80 -1.30
N ASN A 41 11.40 16.06 -1.72
CA ASN A 41 12.47 16.96 -1.30
C ASN A 41 13.85 16.31 -1.47
N ASN A 42 14.59 16.11 -0.38
CA ASN A 42 15.89 15.46 -0.33
C ASN A 42 15.82 13.96 0.04
N ILE A 43 14.63 13.38 0.05
CA ILE A 43 14.41 11.96 0.38
C ILE A 43 14.11 11.19 -0.91
N LEU A 44 14.86 10.11 -1.11
CA LEU A 44 14.51 9.04 -2.03
C LEU A 44 13.82 7.93 -1.24
N PHE A 45 12.55 7.69 -1.53
CA PHE A 45 11.80 6.55 -1.01
C PHE A 45 11.70 5.47 -2.09
N ASP A 46 12.62 4.50 -2.05
CA ASP A 46 12.64 3.32 -2.92
C ASP A 46 11.83 2.18 -2.28
N TYR A 47 10.70 1.84 -2.89
CA TYR A 47 9.86 0.71 -2.51
C TYR A 47 9.83 -0.39 -3.58
N SER A 48 10.73 -0.33 -4.57
CA SER A 48 10.86 -1.29 -5.67
C SER A 48 11.28 -2.70 -5.21
N LYS A 49 11.96 -2.78 -4.07
CA LYS A 49 12.40 -4.03 -3.41
C LYS A 49 11.31 -4.64 -2.53
N ASN A 50 10.06 -4.53 -2.96
CA ASN A 50 8.92 -5.24 -2.39
C ASN A 50 8.27 -6.12 -3.45
N ARG A 51 7.58 -7.18 -3.03
CA ARG A 51 6.76 -8.03 -3.92
C ARG A 51 5.45 -7.33 -4.25
N ILE A 52 5.56 -6.31 -5.10
CA ILE A 52 4.46 -5.47 -5.54
C ILE A 52 4.39 -5.40 -7.06
N THR A 53 3.19 -5.24 -7.58
CA THR A 53 2.91 -4.87 -8.96
C THR A 53 1.97 -3.66 -8.96
N ASP A 54 1.66 -3.11 -10.13
CA ASP A 54 0.65 -2.05 -10.25
C ASP A 54 -0.71 -2.53 -9.71
N GLU A 55 -1.06 -3.80 -9.92
CA GLU A 55 -2.27 -4.40 -9.34
C GLU A 55 -2.17 -4.50 -7.82
N THR A 56 -1.01 -4.86 -7.25
CA THR A 56 -0.83 -4.85 -5.79
C THR A 56 -1.11 -3.47 -5.21
N LEU A 57 -0.56 -2.41 -5.80
CA LEU A 57 -0.76 -1.04 -5.31
C LEU A 57 -2.22 -0.61 -5.42
N LYS A 58 -2.88 -0.89 -6.55
CA LYS A 58 -4.31 -0.63 -6.74
C LYS A 58 -5.17 -1.33 -5.68
N LEU A 59 -4.91 -2.61 -5.40
CA LEU A 59 -5.65 -3.36 -4.38
C LEU A 59 -5.41 -2.83 -2.97
N LEU A 60 -4.17 -2.44 -2.64
CA LEU A 60 -3.84 -1.79 -1.37
C LEU A 60 -4.56 -0.44 -1.22
N PHE A 61 -4.60 0.37 -2.28
CA PHE A 61 -5.33 1.64 -2.26
C PHE A 61 -6.84 1.44 -2.13
N ASN A 62 -7.42 0.43 -2.79
CA ASN A 62 -8.82 0.07 -2.62
C ASN A 62 -9.15 -0.28 -1.15
N LEU A 63 -8.29 -1.07 -0.50
CA LEU A 63 -8.45 -1.36 0.94
C LEU A 63 -8.34 -0.08 1.78
N ALA A 64 -7.35 0.78 1.52
CA ALA A 64 -7.18 2.03 2.24
C ALA A 64 -8.39 2.96 2.08
N HIS A 65 -8.97 3.03 0.88
CA HIS A 65 -10.20 3.78 0.60
C HIS A 65 -11.41 3.17 1.31
N SER A 66 -11.57 1.85 1.30
CA SER A 66 -12.70 1.20 1.98
C SER A 66 -12.66 1.34 3.50
N ARG A 67 -11.48 1.65 4.07
CA ARG A 67 -11.28 1.94 5.51
C ARG A 67 -11.26 3.43 5.84
N ASP A 68 -11.50 4.30 4.87
CA ASP A 68 -11.47 5.75 5.02
C ASP A 68 -10.17 6.29 5.64
N VAL A 69 -9.01 5.73 5.25
CA VAL A 69 -7.70 6.16 5.79
C VAL A 69 -7.48 7.66 5.59
N LYS A 70 -7.97 8.22 4.48
CA LYS A 70 -7.89 9.65 4.19
C LYS A 70 -8.75 10.48 5.13
N GLY A 71 -9.99 10.06 5.39
CA GLY A 71 -10.86 10.73 6.37
C GLY A 71 -10.26 10.68 7.77
N TRP A 72 -9.77 9.53 8.22
CA TRP A 72 -9.08 9.41 9.51
C TRP A 72 -7.84 10.29 9.62
N SER A 73 -7.07 10.40 8.53
CA SER A 73 -5.94 11.32 8.49
C SER A 73 -6.39 12.78 8.63
N GLN A 74 -7.47 13.19 7.97
CA GLN A 74 -8.04 14.54 8.11
C GLN A 74 -8.52 14.81 9.54
N LYS A 75 -9.21 13.86 10.19
CA LYS A 75 -9.61 13.97 11.59
C LYS A 75 -8.41 14.22 12.51
N MET A 76 -7.32 13.49 12.28
CA MET A 76 -6.05 13.69 13.00
C MET A 76 -5.51 15.11 12.80
N PHE A 77 -5.47 15.62 11.57
CA PHE A 77 -4.98 16.97 11.28
C PHE A 77 -5.88 18.08 11.85
N HIS A 78 -7.18 17.83 12.00
CA HIS A 78 -8.12 18.78 12.62
C HIS A 78 -8.16 18.70 14.16
N GLY A 79 -7.38 17.80 14.78
CA GLY A 79 -7.36 17.64 16.23
C GLY A 79 -8.62 17.00 16.80
N GLU A 80 -9.33 16.20 16.01
CA GLU A 80 -10.43 15.38 16.54
C GLU A 80 -9.89 14.31 17.50
N LYS A 81 -10.70 13.95 18.50
CA LYS A 81 -10.35 12.94 19.51
C LYS A 81 -10.42 11.52 18.93
N ILE A 82 -9.40 11.16 18.15
CA ILE A 82 -9.29 9.84 17.52
C ILE A 82 -8.53 8.82 18.37
N ASN A 83 -7.83 9.25 19.43
CA ASN A 83 -7.26 8.35 20.42
C ASN A 83 -8.33 8.00 21.45
N PHE A 84 -9.11 6.97 21.12
CA PHE A 84 -10.28 6.58 21.91
C PHE A 84 -9.96 6.08 23.32
N THR A 85 -8.77 5.54 23.55
CA THR A 85 -8.37 5.04 24.87
C THR A 85 -8.03 6.15 25.86
N GLU A 86 -7.61 7.31 25.34
CA GLU A 86 -7.23 8.48 26.14
C GLU A 86 -8.16 9.69 25.91
N GLU A 87 -9.22 9.50 25.11
CA GLU A 87 -10.19 10.53 24.71
C GLU A 87 -9.56 11.86 24.27
N ARG A 88 -8.47 11.78 23.48
CA ARG A 88 -7.70 12.94 22.98
C ARG A 88 -7.31 12.85 21.51
#